data_AF-A0A3N0XFH1-F1
#
_entry.id   AF-A0A3N0XFH1-F1
#
_cell.length_a   1.000
_cell.length_b   1.000
_cell.length_c   1.000
_cell.angle_alpha   90.00
_cell.angle_beta   90.00
_cell.angle_gamma   90.00
#
_symmetry.space_group_name_H-M   'P 1'
#
loop_
_entity.id
_entity.type
_entity.pdbx_description
1 polymer ?
#
loop_
_entity_poly.entity_id
_entity_poly.type
_entity_poly.pdbx_seq_one_letter_code
_entity_poly.pdbx_strand_id
1 'polypeptide(L)'
;MADEAPQDTSNNKWTEDDTRRLIIWRAANSALFTGRRNAATKGYETFISQYGLEGVTPSWAKKKWENLKQKYKDLKCPRTGVSTEDGEHTAASWKWYSLMDEAIGGRPSVTPPVLIASSSQDAAVCSPPSVVTLERSEERITPKRRRVEAKNDSLIELLREMQERDERMERELMEREERREREAREREERREREARENEERQEREALLREERRDREMASRENRFLALLEKIVNK
;
A
#
# COMPACT_ATOMS: atom_id res chain seq x y z
N MET A 1 -4.62 10.79 52.08
CA MET A 1 -3.73 10.57 50.91
C MET A 1 -4.21 9.31 50.24
N ALA A 2 -5.17 9.45 49.33
CA ALA A 2 -5.63 8.37 48.45
C ALA A 2 -5.00 8.63 47.08
N ASP A 3 -4.38 7.58 46.52
CA ASP A 3 -4.38 7.13 45.11
C ASP A 3 -3.25 6.09 45.02
N GLU A 4 -3.54 4.83 45.33
CA GLU A 4 -4.03 3.78 44.43
C GLU A 4 -3.03 3.41 43.32
N ALA A 5 -2.72 2.12 43.27
CA ALA A 5 -1.55 1.54 42.62
C ALA A 5 -1.84 1.12 41.15
N PRO A 6 -0.96 0.30 40.54
CA PRO A 6 -0.29 0.57 39.27
C PRO A 6 -1.15 0.23 38.03
N GLN A 7 -1.06 1.03 36.97
CA GLN A 7 -1.59 0.68 35.66
C GLN A 7 -0.60 -0.29 34.96
N ASP A 8 -0.67 -1.58 35.32
CA ASP A 8 -0.17 -2.65 34.47
C ASP A 8 -1.31 -3.05 33.51
N THR A 9 -1.27 -2.52 32.28
CA THR A 9 -2.03 -3.07 31.16
C THR A 9 -1.07 -3.69 30.17
N SER A 10 -0.47 -4.80 30.59
CA SER A 10 0.20 -5.73 29.70
C SER A 10 -0.75 -6.23 28.60
N ASN A 11 -0.27 -6.15 27.37
CA ASN A 11 -0.55 -7.09 26.28
C ASN A 11 -1.82 -6.95 25.43
N ASN A 12 -2.17 -5.72 25.02
CA ASN A 12 -2.89 -5.50 23.76
C ASN A 12 -2.12 -4.47 22.95
N LYS A 13 -1.38 -4.91 21.92
CA LYS A 13 -0.53 -4.07 21.04
C LYS A 13 -1.24 -2.90 20.34
N TRP A 14 -2.57 -2.78 20.50
CA TRP A 14 -3.36 -1.73 19.88
C TRP A 14 -4.45 -1.23 20.83
N THR A 15 -4.36 0.05 21.17
CA THR A 15 -5.28 0.73 22.09
C THR A 15 -6.36 1.53 21.33
N GLU A 16 -7.30 2.08 22.08
CA GLU A 16 -8.28 3.02 21.52
C GLU A 16 -7.60 4.31 21.04
N ASP A 17 -6.58 4.79 21.75
CA ASP A 17 -5.77 5.94 21.36
C ASP A 17 -5.02 5.70 20.04
N ASP A 18 -4.54 4.48 19.80
CA ASP A 18 -3.90 4.13 18.52
C ASP A 18 -4.90 4.18 17.37
N THR A 19 -6.15 3.79 17.63
CA THR A 19 -7.25 3.92 16.64
C THR A 19 -7.52 5.39 16.33
N ARG A 20 -7.59 6.24 17.36
CA ARG A 20 -7.76 7.70 17.18
C ARG A 20 -6.60 8.30 16.38
N ARG A 21 -5.37 7.99 16.76
CA ARG A 21 -4.14 8.45 16.09
C ARG A 21 -4.12 8.00 14.63
N LEU A 22 -4.47 6.74 14.34
CA LEU A 22 -4.54 6.22 12.98
C LEU A 22 -5.50 7.04 12.10
N ILE A 23 -6.70 7.38 12.61
CA ILE A 23 -7.70 8.13 11.85
C ILE A 23 -7.20 9.54 11.51
N ILE A 24 -6.71 10.25 12.53
CA ILE A 24 -6.17 11.62 12.37
C ILE A 24 -4.97 11.61 11.42
N TRP A 25 -4.06 10.65 11.61
CA TRP A 25 -2.86 10.53 10.80
C TRP A 25 -3.18 10.20 9.34
N ARG A 26 -4.16 9.31 9.08
CA ARG A 26 -4.65 9.01 7.72
C ARG A 26 -5.27 10.22 7.04
N ALA A 27 -6.03 11.04 7.77
CA ALA A 27 -6.62 12.27 7.25
C ALA A 27 -5.53 13.27 6.84
N ALA A 28 -4.56 13.51 7.74
CA ALA A 28 -3.44 14.43 7.52
C ALA A 28 -2.52 13.97 6.37
N ASN A 29 -2.33 12.65 6.21
CA ASN A 29 -1.41 12.06 5.23
C ASN A 29 -2.12 11.44 4.03
N SER A 30 -3.33 11.90 3.69
CA SER A 30 -4.12 11.33 2.58
C SER A 30 -3.36 11.25 1.25
N ALA A 31 -2.47 12.21 0.97
CA ALA A 31 -1.58 12.24 -0.21
C ALA A 31 -0.58 11.07 -0.29
N LEU A 32 -0.22 10.42 0.83
CA LEU A 32 0.64 9.22 0.84
C LEU A 32 -0.11 7.96 0.39
N PHE A 33 -1.44 8.01 0.36
CA PHE A 33 -2.31 6.87 0.06
C PHE A 33 -2.99 6.99 -1.32
N THR A 34 -2.22 7.40 -2.32
CA THR A 34 -2.65 7.65 -3.70
C THR A 34 -2.81 6.39 -4.56
N GLY A 35 -2.71 5.19 -3.97
CA GLY A 35 -2.85 3.91 -4.70
C GLY A 35 -1.64 3.51 -5.54
N ARG A 36 -0.55 4.29 -5.52
CA ARG A 36 0.73 3.91 -6.14
C ARG A 36 1.33 2.69 -5.44
N ARG A 37 2.07 1.86 -6.19
CA ARG A 37 2.69 0.62 -5.68
C ARG A 37 3.50 0.92 -4.42
N ASN A 38 3.25 0.19 -3.35
CA ASN A 38 3.91 0.30 -2.03
C ASN A 38 3.77 1.66 -1.30
N ALA A 39 3.11 2.67 -1.86
CA ALA A 39 2.98 3.99 -1.21
C ALA A 39 2.18 3.92 0.09
N ALA A 40 1.06 3.18 0.07
CA ALA A 40 0.24 2.94 1.25
C ALA A 40 1.01 2.14 2.32
N THR A 41 1.81 1.16 1.93
CA THR A 41 2.63 0.36 2.86
C THR A 41 3.61 1.25 3.60
N LYS A 42 4.35 2.10 2.87
CA LYS A 42 5.28 3.07 3.46
C LYS A 42 4.58 4.05 4.41
N GLY A 43 3.36 4.48 4.08
CA GLY A 43 2.57 5.33 4.98
C GLY A 43 2.20 4.64 6.29
N TYR A 44 1.87 3.35 6.27
CA TYR A 44 1.60 2.62 7.51
C TYR A 44 2.89 2.31 8.30
N GLU A 45 4.02 2.07 7.62
CA GLU A 45 5.33 1.92 8.26
C GLU A 45 5.74 3.18 9.02
N THR A 46 5.57 4.37 8.42
CA THR A 46 5.89 5.64 9.09
C THR A 46 4.98 5.88 10.30
N PHE A 47 3.69 5.56 10.20
CA PHE A 47 2.77 5.61 11.34
C PHE A 47 3.23 4.68 12.48
N ILE A 48 3.54 3.42 12.18
CA ILE A 48 3.98 2.43 13.17
C ILE A 48 5.28 2.87 13.86
N SER A 49 6.24 3.37 13.08
CA SER A 49 7.51 3.89 13.60
C SER A 49 7.33 5.13 14.47
N GLN A 50 6.47 6.07 14.06
CA GLN A 50 6.23 7.32 14.78
C GLN A 50 5.56 7.13 16.15
N TYR A 51 4.67 6.16 16.27
CA TYR A 51 3.89 5.91 17.50
C TYR A 51 4.41 4.72 18.32
N GLY A 52 5.55 4.13 17.94
CA GLY A 52 6.18 3.05 18.71
C GLY A 52 5.32 1.79 18.81
N LEU A 53 4.57 1.45 17.76
CA LEU A 53 3.65 0.31 17.74
C LEU A 53 4.41 -1.00 17.47
N GLU A 54 5.21 -1.42 18.44
CA GLU A 54 6.10 -2.55 18.31
C GLU A 54 5.32 -3.87 18.11
N GLY A 55 5.60 -4.54 16.99
CA GLY A 55 4.94 -5.79 16.62
C GLY A 55 3.56 -5.64 15.94
N VAL A 56 3.19 -4.44 15.50
CA VAL A 56 2.09 -4.22 14.55
C VAL A 56 2.67 -4.15 13.14
N THR A 57 2.23 -5.02 12.24
CA THR A 57 2.65 -4.99 10.83
C THR A 57 1.88 -3.92 10.05
N PRO A 58 2.46 -3.26 9.03
CA PRO A 58 1.75 -2.30 8.16
C PRO A 58 0.44 -2.83 7.57
N SER A 59 0.40 -4.14 7.27
CA SER A 59 -0.80 -4.85 6.81
C SER A 59 -1.93 -4.86 7.85
N TRP A 60 -1.58 -4.95 9.14
CA TRP A 60 -2.54 -4.92 10.25
C TRP A 60 -3.16 -3.53 10.40
N ALA A 61 -2.35 -2.46 10.35
CA ALA A 61 -2.83 -1.07 10.38
C ALA A 61 -3.72 -0.75 9.16
N LYS A 62 -3.33 -1.25 7.97
CA LYS A 62 -4.17 -1.19 6.76
C LYS A 62 -5.52 -1.85 6.97
N LYS A 63 -5.55 -3.08 7.51
CA LYS A 63 -6.78 -3.84 7.78
C LYS A 63 -7.66 -3.13 8.80
N LYS A 64 -7.06 -2.55 9.85
CA LYS A 64 -7.78 -1.74 10.84
C LYS A 64 -8.46 -0.53 10.20
N TRP A 65 -7.76 0.19 9.32
CA TRP A 65 -8.31 1.32 8.58
C TRP A 65 -9.45 0.92 7.63
N GLU A 66 -9.32 -0.18 6.90
CA GLU A 66 -10.39 -0.67 6.01
C GLU A 66 -11.64 -1.10 6.80
N ASN A 67 -11.47 -1.74 7.97
CA ASN A 67 -12.59 -2.06 8.86
C ASN A 67 -13.32 -0.80 9.36
N LEU A 68 -12.58 0.25 9.72
CA LEU A 68 -13.18 1.54 10.09
C LEU A 68 -13.96 2.11 8.90
N LYS A 69 -13.38 2.11 7.69
CA LYS A 69 -14.07 2.59 6.48
C LYS A 69 -15.36 1.84 6.19
N GLN A 70 -15.36 0.52 6.34
CA GLN A 70 -16.54 -0.29 6.10
C GLN A 70 -17.65 0.07 7.07
N LYS A 71 -17.35 0.11 8.38
CA LYS A 71 -18.32 0.49 9.40
C LYS A 71 -18.84 1.92 9.22
N TYR A 72 -17.99 2.85 8.77
CA TYR A 72 -18.41 4.20 8.40
C TYR A 72 -19.41 4.20 7.23
N LYS A 73 -19.15 3.43 6.17
CA LYS A 73 -20.05 3.31 5.02
C LYS A 73 -21.39 2.71 5.40
N ASP A 74 -21.39 1.66 6.22
CA ASP A 74 -22.60 0.99 6.69
C ASP A 74 -23.51 1.96 7.47
N LEU A 75 -22.91 2.87 8.24
CA LEU A 75 -23.64 3.91 8.98
C LEU A 75 -24.02 5.12 8.12
N LYS A 76 -23.28 5.43 7.06
CA LYS A 76 -23.54 6.57 6.15
C LYS A 76 -24.60 6.27 5.10
N CYS A 77 -24.65 5.03 4.63
CA CYS A 77 -25.65 4.55 3.69
C CYS A 77 -26.54 3.52 4.41
N PRO A 78 -27.56 3.93 5.18
CA PRO A 78 -28.58 2.98 5.60
C PRO A 78 -29.15 2.36 4.32
N ARG A 79 -28.94 1.06 4.15
CA ARG A 79 -29.35 0.30 2.97
C ARG A 79 -30.82 0.61 2.69
N THR A 80 -31.02 1.37 1.62
CA THR A 80 -32.28 1.82 1.04
C THR A 80 -33.46 0.88 1.34
N GLY A 81 -34.47 1.40 2.04
CA GLY A 81 -35.86 0.98 1.84
C GLY A 81 -36.56 0.16 2.92
N VAL A 82 -35.93 -0.14 4.06
CA VAL A 82 -36.65 -0.74 5.20
C VAL A 82 -36.34 0.08 6.45
N SER A 83 -37.30 0.90 6.86
CA SER A 83 -37.37 1.45 8.21
C SER A 83 -37.58 0.30 9.18
N THR A 84 -36.53 -0.45 9.49
CA THR A 84 -36.57 -1.35 10.63
C THR A 84 -36.28 -0.51 11.86
N GLU A 85 -37.37 -0.18 12.54
CA GLU A 85 -37.61 0.13 13.96
C GLU A 85 -36.63 -0.38 15.05
N ASP A 86 -35.42 -0.84 14.72
CA ASP A 86 -34.39 -1.28 15.66
C ASP A 86 -33.32 -0.18 15.83
N GLY A 87 -33.59 0.76 16.73
CA GLY A 87 -32.88 2.04 16.94
C GLY A 87 -31.42 1.99 17.45
N GLU A 88 -30.56 1.10 16.96
CA GLU A 88 -29.17 0.98 17.48
C GLU A 88 -28.05 1.11 16.43
N HIS A 89 -28.37 1.32 15.15
CA HIS A 89 -27.37 1.57 14.09
C HIS A 89 -27.31 3.03 13.63
N THR A 90 -27.58 3.97 14.53
CA THR A 90 -27.42 5.39 14.24
C THR A 90 -25.94 5.75 14.22
N ALA A 91 -25.50 6.52 13.22
CA ALA A 91 -24.18 7.15 13.15
C ALA A 91 -23.68 7.72 14.49
N ALA A 92 -24.59 8.23 15.32
CA ALA A 92 -24.34 8.81 16.64
C ALA A 92 -23.80 7.82 17.70
N SER A 93 -24.02 6.50 17.57
CA SER A 93 -23.59 5.51 18.57
C SER A 93 -22.12 5.09 18.40
N TRP A 94 -21.52 5.37 17.25
CA TRP A 94 -20.15 4.95 16.97
C TRP A 94 -19.16 6.07 17.27
N LYS A 95 -18.37 5.92 18.35
CA LYS A 95 -17.38 6.92 18.80
C LYS A 95 -16.34 7.35 17.76
N TRP A 96 -16.12 6.58 16.70
CA TRP A 96 -15.21 6.92 15.60
C TRP A 96 -15.91 7.59 14.42
N TYR A 97 -17.25 7.69 14.43
CA TYR A 97 -18.03 8.21 13.30
C TYR A 97 -17.61 9.63 12.94
N SER A 98 -17.62 10.57 13.89
CA SER A 98 -17.25 11.97 13.62
C SER A 98 -15.82 12.10 13.11
N LEU A 99 -14.87 11.35 13.67
CA LEU A 99 -13.47 11.36 13.22
C LEU A 99 -13.31 10.75 11.82
N MET A 100 -14.07 9.71 11.49
CA MET A 100 -14.07 9.10 10.15
C MET A 100 -14.79 9.95 9.11
N ASP A 101 -15.87 10.63 9.52
CA ASP A 101 -16.62 11.57 8.70
C ASP A 101 -15.78 12.80 8.38
N GLU A 102 -15.01 13.31 9.33
CA GLU A 102 -14.04 14.36 9.09
C GLU A 102 -12.90 13.89 8.16
N ALA A 103 -12.38 12.68 8.37
CA ALA A 103 -11.27 12.15 7.62
C ALA A 103 -11.58 11.78 6.16
N ILE A 104 -12.80 11.31 5.86
CA ILE A 104 -13.17 10.74 4.55
C ILE A 104 -14.52 11.26 4.05
N GLY A 105 -15.37 11.77 4.92
CA GLY A 105 -16.74 12.17 4.60
C GLY A 105 -16.86 13.39 3.71
N GLY A 106 -15.76 14.13 3.53
CA GLY A 106 -15.65 15.27 2.65
C GLY A 106 -16.43 16.47 3.19
N ARG A 107 -15.71 17.51 3.64
CA ARG A 107 -16.24 18.87 3.49
C ARG A 107 -16.02 19.27 2.04
N PRO A 108 -17.03 19.26 1.14
CA PRO A 108 -16.96 20.16 0.02
C PRO A 108 -16.96 21.58 0.60
N SER A 109 -15.79 22.20 0.68
CA SER A 109 -15.70 23.66 0.61
C SER A 109 -16.14 24.07 -0.80
N VAL A 110 -17.42 23.90 -1.08
CA VAL A 110 -18.06 24.52 -2.24
C VAL A 110 -18.86 25.65 -1.63
N THR A 111 -18.26 26.83 -1.64
CA THR A 111 -18.99 28.10 -1.62
C THR A 111 -20.17 27.93 -2.57
N PRO A 112 -21.42 27.88 -2.09
CA PRO A 112 -22.54 27.67 -2.98
C PRO A 112 -22.55 28.82 -3.99
N PRO A 113 -22.62 28.57 -5.31
CA PRO A 113 -22.87 29.64 -6.26
C PRO A 113 -24.20 30.29 -5.85
N VAL A 114 -24.13 31.57 -5.49
CA VAL A 114 -25.29 32.39 -5.15
C VAL A 114 -26.17 32.46 -6.40
N LEU A 115 -27.19 31.62 -6.45
CA LEU A 115 -28.27 31.77 -7.42
C LEU A 115 -29.09 32.99 -6.99
N ILE A 116 -28.74 34.15 -7.53
CA ILE A 116 -29.59 35.35 -7.47
C ILE A 116 -30.79 35.09 -8.41
N ALA A 117 -31.83 34.46 -7.88
CA ALA A 117 -33.15 34.48 -8.50
C ALA A 117 -33.85 35.76 -8.03
N SER A 118 -33.90 36.75 -8.92
CA SER A 118 -34.60 38.02 -8.72
C SER A 118 -36.08 37.89 -9.09
N SER A 119 -36.96 38.39 -8.20
CA SER A 119 -38.38 38.76 -8.40
C SER A 119 -39.39 37.61 -8.62
N SER A 120 -40.57 37.49 -7.99
CA SER A 120 -41.49 38.47 -7.37
C SER A 120 -42.42 37.80 -6.33
N GLN A 121 -43.04 38.63 -5.49
CA GLN A 121 -44.10 38.41 -4.47
C GLN A 121 -45.18 37.36 -4.82
N ASP A 122 -45.69 36.57 -3.85
CA ASP A 122 -46.79 36.97 -2.97
C ASP A 122 -47.12 35.92 -1.87
N ALA A 123 -47.83 36.39 -0.84
CA ALA A 123 -48.05 35.81 0.48
C ALA A 123 -48.84 34.48 0.58
N ALA A 124 -48.53 33.67 1.61
CA ALA A 124 -49.54 33.06 2.49
C ALA A 124 -48.93 32.44 3.78
N VAL A 125 -49.58 32.79 4.89
CA VAL A 125 -49.38 32.45 6.30
C VAL A 125 -49.61 30.97 6.61
N CYS A 126 -48.79 30.37 7.50
CA CYS A 126 -49.31 29.54 8.61
C CYS A 126 -48.20 29.16 9.62
N SER A 127 -48.43 29.53 10.87
CA SER A 127 -47.62 29.23 12.06
C SER A 127 -47.70 27.74 12.51
N PRO A 128 -46.77 27.27 13.35
CA PRO A 128 -46.69 25.88 13.82
C PRO A 128 -47.45 25.65 15.14
N PRO A 129 -47.67 24.39 15.57
CA PRO A 129 -47.88 24.11 16.98
C PRO A 129 -46.81 23.18 17.59
N SER A 130 -46.32 23.61 18.76
CA SER A 130 -45.56 22.82 19.75
C SER A 130 -46.47 21.86 20.54
N VAL A 131 -45.94 20.70 20.95
CA VAL A 131 -46.42 19.95 22.13
C VAL A 131 -45.28 19.14 22.79
N VAL A 132 -44.74 19.71 23.87
CA VAL A 132 -44.52 19.18 25.23
C VAL A 132 -44.24 17.67 25.45
N THR A 133 -43.02 17.42 25.97
CA THR A 133 -42.51 16.45 26.97
C THR A 133 -43.29 15.19 27.37
N LEU A 134 -42.56 14.06 27.46
CA LEU A 134 -42.68 13.12 28.60
C LEU A 134 -41.37 12.33 28.81
N GLU A 135 -40.72 12.55 29.96
CA GLU A 135 -39.72 11.62 30.51
C GLU A 135 -40.37 10.30 30.91
N ARG A 136 -39.61 9.19 30.90
CA ARG A 136 -39.34 8.38 32.12
C ARG A 136 -38.88 6.95 31.80
N SER A 137 -37.96 6.52 32.65
CA SER A 137 -37.66 5.16 33.15
C SER A 137 -36.67 4.25 32.38
N GLU A 138 -35.63 3.92 33.16
CA GLU A 138 -34.57 2.94 32.98
C GLU A 138 -35.06 1.48 32.92
N GLU A 139 -34.07 0.62 32.63
CA GLU A 139 -33.99 -0.84 32.82
C GLU A 139 -34.56 -1.77 31.73
N ARG A 140 -33.65 -2.38 30.96
CA ARG A 140 -33.27 -3.80 31.17
C ARG A 140 -32.12 -4.28 30.27
N ILE A 141 -31.13 -4.89 30.91
CA ILE A 141 -30.04 -5.67 30.29
C ILE A 141 -30.61 -6.97 29.70
N THR A 142 -30.34 -7.28 28.42
CA THR A 142 -30.61 -8.63 27.85
C THR A 142 -29.46 -9.16 26.97
N PRO A 143 -29.30 -10.50 26.85
CA PRO A 143 -28.06 -11.13 26.41
C PRO A 143 -28.08 -11.39 24.89
N LYS A 144 -27.83 -10.38 24.06
CA LYS A 144 -27.70 -10.55 22.60
C LYS A 144 -26.27 -10.41 22.05
N ARG A 145 -25.31 -10.03 22.89
CA ARG A 145 -23.91 -9.75 22.50
C ARG A 145 -23.15 -10.98 21.96
N ARG A 146 -23.39 -12.17 22.53
CA ARG A 146 -22.62 -13.39 22.22
C ARG A 146 -22.87 -14.00 20.82
N ARG A 147 -24.03 -13.77 20.20
CA ARG A 147 -24.37 -14.40 18.90
C ARG A 147 -23.79 -13.62 17.70
N VAL A 148 -23.47 -12.35 17.89
CA VAL A 148 -22.87 -11.48 16.87
C VAL A 148 -21.36 -11.67 16.83
N GLU A 149 -20.72 -11.85 17.99
CA GLU A 149 -19.29 -12.13 18.13
C GLU A 149 -18.88 -13.43 17.40
N ALA A 150 -19.63 -14.53 17.58
CA ALA A 150 -19.34 -15.80 16.90
C ALA A 150 -19.49 -15.76 15.36
N LYS A 151 -20.40 -14.93 14.83
CA LYS A 151 -20.54 -14.73 13.37
C LYS A 151 -19.43 -13.86 12.80
N ASN A 152 -18.96 -12.89 13.59
CA ASN A 152 -17.81 -12.08 13.22
C ASN A 152 -16.54 -12.94 13.20
N ASP A 153 -16.36 -13.86 14.15
CA ASP A 153 -15.21 -14.77 14.19
C ASP A 153 -15.18 -15.71 12.96
N SER A 154 -16.33 -16.25 12.55
CA SER A 154 -16.42 -17.10 11.35
C SER A 154 -16.13 -16.34 10.04
N LEU A 155 -16.49 -15.05 9.95
CA LEU A 155 -16.15 -14.18 8.82
C LEU A 155 -14.67 -13.77 8.86
N ILE A 156 -14.11 -13.57 10.05
CA ILE A 156 -12.68 -13.28 10.26
C ILE A 156 -11.82 -14.46 9.80
N GLU A 157 -12.24 -15.70 10.08
CA GLU A 157 -11.56 -16.93 9.64
C GLU A 157 -11.57 -17.04 8.11
N LEU A 158 -12.73 -16.82 7.47
CA LEU A 158 -12.87 -16.85 6.01
C LEU A 158 -12.01 -15.79 5.30
N LEU A 159 -11.92 -14.58 5.88
CA LEU A 159 -11.06 -13.52 5.34
C LEU A 159 -9.57 -13.82 5.54
N ARG A 160 -9.20 -14.54 6.59
CA ARG A 160 -7.84 -15.02 6.81
C ARG A 160 -7.47 -16.09 5.78
N GLU A 161 -8.37 -17.03 5.50
CA GLU A 161 -8.21 -18.05 4.47
C GLU A 161 -8.07 -17.43 3.06
N MET A 162 -8.88 -16.42 2.73
CA MET A 162 -8.76 -15.69 1.47
C MET A 162 -7.42 -14.97 1.33
N GLN A 163 -6.92 -14.30 2.38
CA GLN A 163 -5.61 -13.66 2.35
C GLN A 163 -4.48 -14.67 2.21
N GLU A 164 -4.55 -15.80 2.91
CA GLU A 164 -3.54 -16.84 2.80
C GLU A 164 -3.52 -17.47 1.40
N ARG A 165 -4.70 -17.57 0.77
CA ARG A 165 -4.86 -18.00 -0.62
C ARG A 165 -4.29 -17.00 -1.61
N ASP A 166 -4.55 -15.70 -1.42
CA ASP A 166 -3.99 -14.64 -2.27
C ASP A 166 -2.46 -14.56 -2.12
N GLU A 167 -1.93 -14.61 -0.90
CA GLU A 167 -0.48 -14.66 -0.65
C GLU A 167 0.17 -15.92 -1.21
N ARG A 168 -0.55 -17.05 -1.23
CA ARG A 168 -0.08 -18.29 -1.86
C ARG A 168 -0.02 -18.14 -3.38
N MET A 169 -1.05 -17.56 -3.99
CA MET A 169 -1.09 -17.28 -5.43
C MET A 169 0.00 -16.28 -5.85
N GLU A 170 0.23 -15.22 -5.05
CA GLU A 170 1.30 -14.26 -5.27
C GLU A 170 2.68 -14.90 -5.15
N ARG A 171 2.90 -15.75 -4.13
CA ARG A 171 4.15 -16.51 -3.99
C ARG A 171 4.40 -17.45 -5.16
N GLU A 172 3.38 -18.15 -5.64
CA GLU A 172 3.49 -19.00 -6.83
C GLU A 172 3.80 -18.20 -8.11
N LEU A 173 3.20 -17.01 -8.26
CA LEU A 173 3.49 -16.12 -9.38
C LEU A 173 4.94 -15.63 -9.33
N MET A 174 5.40 -15.21 -8.16
CA MET A 174 6.79 -14.79 -7.94
C MET A 174 7.77 -15.92 -8.23
N GLU A 175 7.51 -17.14 -7.77
CA GLU A 175 8.40 -18.29 -8.04
C GLU A 175 8.43 -18.65 -9.53
N ARG A 176 7.28 -18.57 -10.23
CA ARG A 176 7.21 -18.79 -11.68
C ARG A 176 7.95 -17.70 -12.45
N GLU A 177 7.85 -16.45 -12.03
CA GLU A 177 8.56 -15.33 -12.64
C GLU A 177 10.07 -15.43 -12.39
N GLU A 178 10.47 -15.72 -11.16
CA GLU A 178 11.87 -15.89 -10.77
C GLU A 178 12.51 -17.08 -11.50
N ARG A 179 11.79 -18.19 -11.69
CA ARG A 179 12.27 -19.31 -12.52
C ARG A 179 12.53 -18.87 -13.96
N ARG A 180 11.59 -18.14 -14.57
CA ARG A 180 11.77 -17.61 -15.93
C ARG A 180 12.95 -16.66 -16.02
N GLU A 181 13.12 -15.80 -15.01
CA GLU A 181 14.22 -14.85 -14.95
C GLU A 181 15.57 -15.54 -14.77
N ARG A 182 15.66 -16.54 -13.87
CA ARG A 182 16.88 -17.35 -13.68
C ARG A 182 17.27 -18.06 -14.97
N GLU A 183 16.32 -18.70 -15.66
CA GLU A 183 16.61 -19.35 -16.93
C GLU A 183 16.99 -18.34 -18.04
N ALA A 184 16.42 -17.13 -18.02
CA ALA A 184 16.80 -16.08 -18.97
C ALA A 184 18.24 -15.60 -18.72
N ARG A 185 18.58 -15.36 -17.45
CA ARG A 185 19.94 -14.99 -17.01
C ARG A 185 20.96 -16.07 -17.37
N GLU A 186 20.65 -17.34 -17.13
CA GLU A 186 21.55 -18.44 -17.48
C GLU A 186 21.77 -18.54 -19.00
N ARG A 187 20.72 -18.36 -19.81
CA ARG A 187 20.83 -18.31 -21.28
C ARG A 187 21.67 -17.12 -21.74
N GLU A 188 21.50 -15.97 -21.11
CA GLU A 188 22.28 -14.76 -21.40
C GLU A 188 23.76 -14.95 -21.04
N GLU A 189 24.06 -15.44 -19.83
CA GLU A 189 25.43 -15.73 -19.40
C GLU A 189 26.12 -16.76 -20.29
N ARG A 190 25.38 -17.78 -20.78
CA ARG A 190 25.92 -18.74 -21.74
C ARG A 190 26.30 -18.04 -23.04
N ARG A 191 25.41 -17.21 -23.59
CA ARG A 191 25.68 -16.45 -24.82
C ARG A 191 26.85 -15.50 -24.65
N GLU A 192 26.96 -14.85 -23.49
CA GLU A 192 28.05 -13.93 -23.20
C GLU A 192 29.39 -14.68 -23.08
N ARG A 193 29.40 -15.85 -22.42
CA ARG A 193 30.59 -16.71 -22.36
C ARG A 193 31.03 -17.17 -23.75
N GLU A 194 30.10 -17.65 -24.57
CA GLU A 194 30.37 -18.06 -25.95
C GLU A 194 30.85 -16.88 -26.81
N ALA A 195 30.30 -15.68 -26.61
CA ALA A 195 30.74 -14.47 -27.31
C ALA A 195 32.17 -14.08 -26.93
N ARG A 196 32.50 -14.09 -25.62
CA ARG A 196 33.85 -13.81 -25.12
C ARG A 196 34.87 -14.82 -25.65
N GLU A 197 34.55 -16.11 -25.66
CA GLU A 197 35.46 -17.14 -26.20
C GLU A 197 35.67 -16.97 -27.71
N ASN A 198 34.62 -16.64 -28.46
CA ASN A 198 34.73 -16.35 -29.88
C ASN A 198 35.57 -15.10 -30.16
N GLU A 199 35.40 -14.06 -29.36
CA GLU A 199 36.19 -12.82 -29.46
C GLU A 199 37.67 -13.10 -29.17
N GLU A 200 38.00 -13.82 -28.08
CA GLU A 200 39.38 -14.23 -27.79
C GLU A 200 39.98 -15.08 -28.92
N ARG A 201 39.20 -15.99 -29.52
CA ARG A 201 39.65 -16.80 -30.65
C ARG A 201 39.96 -15.92 -31.86
N GLN A 202 39.08 -14.98 -32.19
CA GLN A 202 39.30 -14.05 -33.29
C GLN A 202 40.53 -13.17 -33.06
N GLU A 203 40.72 -12.69 -31.84
CA GLU A 203 41.88 -11.88 -31.46
C GLU A 203 43.18 -12.69 -31.59
N ARG A 204 43.22 -13.93 -31.08
CA ARG A 204 44.37 -14.83 -31.25
C ARG A 204 44.68 -15.08 -32.73
N GLU A 205 43.67 -15.31 -33.55
CA GLU A 205 43.88 -15.46 -35.00
C GLU A 205 44.38 -14.16 -35.65
N ALA A 206 43.86 -13.01 -35.23
CA ALA A 206 44.30 -11.71 -35.74
C ALA A 206 45.77 -11.46 -35.41
N LEU A 207 46.18 -11.72 -34.16
CA LEU A 207 47.57 -11.61 -33.72
C LEU A 207 48.49 -12.55 -34.51
N LEU A 208 48.09 -13.80 -34.76
CA LEU A 208 48.88 -14.71 -35.60
C LEU A 208 49.00 -14.23 -37.05
N ARG A 209 47.94 -13.64 -37.62
CA ARG A 209 47.99 -13.05 -38.96
C ARG A 209 48.91 -11.83 -39.00
N GLU A 210 48.87 -10.99 -37.97
CA GLU A 210 49.74 -9.83 -37.82
C GLU A 210 51.21 -10.25 -37.67
N GLU A 211 51.50 -11.21 -36.79
CA GLU A 211 52.86 -11.73 -36.59
C GLU A 211 53.46 -12.31 -37.90
N ARG A 212 52.64 -12.98 -38.72
CA ARG A 212 53.09 -13.44 -40.05
C ARG A 212 53.46 -12.27 -40.96
N ARG A 213 52.67 -11.20 -40.97
CA ARG A 213 52.97 -9.99 -41.75
C ARG A 213 54.25 -9.34 -41.25
N ASP A 214 54.43 -9.24 -39.94
CA ASP A 214 55.64 -8.66 -39.34
C ASP A 214 56.89 -9.47 -39.66
N ARG A 215 56.83 -10.81 -39.59
CA ARG A 215 57.95 -11.66 -40.02
C ARG A 215 58.29 -11.49 -41.49
N GLU A 216 57.28 -11.36 -42.35
CA GLU A 216 57.49 -11.10 -43.78
C GLU A 216 58.12 -9.72 -44.02
N MET A 217 57.65 -8.69 -43.32
CA MET A 217 58.19 -7.34 -43.37
C MET A 217 59.63 -7.30 -42.87
N ALA A 218 59.92 -7.85 -41.69
CA ALA A 218 61.27 -7.97 -41.15
C ALA A 218 62.20 -8.76 -42.09
N SER A 219 61.69 -9.81 -42.74
CA SER A 219 62.46 -10.55 -43.74
C SER A 219 62.75 -9.72 -45.00
N ARG A 220 61.81 -8.87 -45.45
CA ARG A 220 62.01 -7.94 -46.57
C ARG A 220 63.03 -6.87 -46.20
N GLU A 221 62.91 -6.29 -45.01
CA GLU A 221 63.84 -5.30 -44.47
C GLU A 221 65.25 -5.87 -44.33
N ASN A 222 65.41 -7.05 -43.73
CA ASN A 222 66.72 -7.70 -43.61
C ASN A 222 67.36 -8.00 -44.97
N ARG A 223 66.56 -8.45 -45.97
CA ARG A 223 67.07 -8.62 -47.34
C ARG A 223 67.51 -7.30 -47.96
N PHE A 224 66.75 -6.23 -47.74
CA PHE A 224 67.08 -4.89 -48.23
C PHE A 224 68.37 -4.36 -47.59
N LEU A 225 68.51 -4.49 -46.26
CA LEU A 225 69.72 -4.09 -45.54
C LEU A 225 70.95 -4.88 -46.01
N ALA A 226 70.83 -6.19 -46.20
CA ALA A 226 71.93 -7.02 -46.72
C ALA A 226 72.37 -6.64 -48.15
N LEU A 227 71.45 -6.13 -48.98
CA LEU A 227 71.80 -5.59 -50.30
C LEU A 227 72.55 -4.26 -50.18
N LEU A 228 72.13 -3.37 -49.28
CA LEU A 228 72.84 -2.12 -49.02
C LEU A 228 74.27 -2.36 -48.50
N GLU A 229 74.43 -3.29 -47.56
CA GLU A 229 75.75 -3.66 -47.05
C GLU A 229 76.69 -4.17 -48.16
N LYS A 230 76.18 -4.99 -49.10
CA LYS A 230 76.95 -5.44 -50.27
C LYS A 230 77.35 -4.33 -51.23
N ILE A 231 76.57 -3.24 -51.29
CA ILE A 231 76.89 -2.08 -52.14
C ILE A 231 77.94 -1.20 -51.46
N VAL A 232 77.90 -1.07 -50.14
CA VAL A 232 78.85 -0.25 -49.36
C VAL A 232 80.21 -0.93 -49.20
N ASN A 233 80.26 -2.26 -49.09
CA ASN A 233 81.49 -3.04 -48.91
C ASN A 233 82.20 -3.42 -50.23
N LYS A 234 81.89 -2.76 -51.35
CA LYS A 234 82.44 -3.02 -52.68
C LYS A 234 83.11 -1.79 -53.24
#